data_AF-A0A3P3W8I6-F1
#
_entry.id   AF-A0A3P3W8I6-F1
#
_cell.length_a   1.000
_cell.length_b   1.000
_cell.length_c   1.000
_cell.angle_alpha   90.00
_cell.angle_beta   90.00
_cell.angle_gamma   90.00
#
_symmetry.space_group_name_H-M   'P 1'
#
loop_
_entity.id
_entity.type
_entity.pdbx_description
1 polymer ?
#
loop_
_entity_poly.entity_id
_entity_poly.type
_entity_poly.pdbx_seq_one_letter_code
_entity_poly.pdbx_strand_id
1 'polypeptide(L)'
;MKNPITHTFLRILLLIIGIILSSIVALSGLNPNRKCATGDFYAISIAIFIFYIFWFLFLIIEAFILNKKNEKKLRNINLILAFFFPVLFAIIGLYFEIIN
;
A
#
# COMPACT_ATOMS: atom_id res chain seq x y z
N MET A 1 23.26 -2.13 -12.01
CA MET A 1 22.50 -2.96 -11.03
C MET A 1 22.05 -2.08 -9.88
N LYS A 2 20.75 -1.86 -9.69
CA LYS A 2 20.25 -1.14 -8.50
C LYS A 2 20.52 -1.99 -7.25
N ASN A 3 21.02 -1.37 -6.18
CA ASN A 3 21.23 -2.04 -4.90
C ASN A 3 19.87 -2.56 -4.37
N PRO A 4 19.74 -3.85 -4.00
CA PRO A 4 18.51 -4.41 -3.44
C PRO A 4 17.95 -3.61 -2.26
N ILE A 5 18.83 -3.06 -1.41
CA ILE A 5 18.42 -2.26 -0.25
C ILE A 5 17.72 -0.98 -0.70
N THR A 6 18.35 -0.21 -1.59
CA THR A 6 17.78 1.02 -2.14
C THR A 6 16.48 0.73 -2.89
N HIS A 7 16.40 -0.40 -3.58
CA HIS A 7 15.18 -0.82 -4.27
C HIS A 7 14.02 -1.04 -3.28
N THR A 8 14.23 -1.85 -2.25
CA THR A 8 13.21 -2.09 -1.20
C THR A 8 12.82 -0.80 -0.49
N PHE A 9 13.81 0.03 -0.12
CA PHE A 9 13.58 1.31 0.55
C PHE A 9 12.67 2.23 -0.28
N LEU A 10 12.93 2.36 -1.58
CA LEU A 10 12.10 3.19 -2.47
C LEU A 10 10.66 2.68 -2.58
N ARG A 11 10.42 1.36 -2.52
CA ARG A 11 9.06 0.79 -2.56
C ARG A 11 8.28 1.05 -1.28
N ILE A 12 8.94 0.92 -0.14
CA ILE A 12 8.37 1.23 1.17
C ILE A 12 8.10 2.74 1.26
N LEU A 13 9.05 3.57 0.82
CA LEU A 13 8.88 5.02 0.81
C LEU A 13 7.71 5.44 -0.09
N LEU A 14 7.59 4.85 -1.28
CA LEU A 14 6.46 5.10 -2.18
C LEU A 14 5.11 4.71 -1.54
N LEU A 15 5.08 3.58 -0.81
CA LEU A 15 3.89 3.15 -0.07
C LEU A 15 3.51 4.18 1.01
N ILE A 16 4.46 4.59 1.85
CA ILE A 16 4.24 5.55 2.94
C ILE A 16 3.76 6.89 2.40
N ILE A 17 4.48 7.44 1.41
CA ILE A 17 4.11 8.72 0.78
C ILE A 17 2.71 8.63 0.17
N GLY A 18 2.42 7.54 -0.54
CA GLY A 18 1.11 7.38 -1.18
C GLY A 18 -0.03 7.20 -0.18
N ILE A 19 0.19 6.56 0.96
CA ILE A 19 -0.80 6.52 2.05
C ILE A 19 -1.06 7.93 2.57
N ILE A 20 -0.02 8.73 2.84
CA ILE A 20 -0.16 10.10 3.32
C ILE A 20 -0.95 10.95 2.32
N LEU A 21 -0.57 10.90 1.04
CA LEU A 21 -1.24 11.66 -0.02
C LEU A 21 -2.69 11.23 -0.19
N SER A 22 -2.98 9.94 -0.15
CA SER A 22 -4.34 9.41 -0.25
C SER A 22 -5.22 9.88 0.91
N SER A 23 -4.67 9.91 2.13
CA SER A 23 -5.37 10.46 3.30
C SER A 23 -5.65 11.96 3.16
N ILE A 24 -4.68 12.75 2.68
CA ILE A 24 -4.87 14.20 2.45
C ILE A 24 -5.96 14.44 1.40
N VAL A 25 -5.91 13.69 0.29
CA VAL A 25 -6.91 13.79 -0.78
C VAL A 25 -8.29 13.42 -0.25
N ALA A 26 -8.42 12.33 0.50
CA ALA A 26 -9.68 11.94 1.12
C ALA A 26 -10.21 13.04 2.05
N LEU A 27 -9.36 13.57 2.93
CA LEU A 27 -9.70 14.66 3.85
C LEU A 27 -10.19 15.92 3.12
N SER A 28 -9.59 16.25 1.97
CA SER A 28 -10.00 17.41 1.17
C SER A 28 -11.41 17.28 0.58
N GLY A 29 -11.91 16.06 0.40
CA GLY A 29 -13.27 15.78 -0.07
C GLY A 29 -14.34 15.74 1.03
N LEU A 30 -13.93 15.82 2.30
CA LEU A 30 -14.85 15.74 3.44
C LEU A 30 -15.41 17.13 3.79
N ASN A 31 -16.69 17.16 4.15
CA ASN A 31 -17.35 18.39 4.58
C ASN A 31 -16.98 18.68 6.04
N PRO A 32 -16.34 19.83 6.34
CA PRO A 32 -15.85 20.15 7.69
C PRO A 32 -16.96 20.35 8.73
N ASN A 33 -18.21 20.52 8.30
CA ASN A 33 -19.35 20.71 9.20
C ASN A 33 -20.01 19.38 9.64
N ARG A 34 -19.53 18.23 9.15
CA ARG A 34 -20.04 16.92 9.56
C ARG A 34 -19.51 16.57 10.95
N LYS A 35 -20.40 16.08 11.83
CA LYS A 35 -20.06 15.71 13.21
C LYS A 35 -19.75 14.23 13.43
N CYS A 36 -19.78 13.42 12.37
CA CYS A 36 -19.73 11.96 12.47
C CYS A 36 -18.37 11.42 12.00
N ALA A 37 -17.47 11.15 12.95
CA ALA A 37 -16.10 10.69 12.67
C ALA A 37 -16.05 9.33 11.94
N THR A 38 -17.08 8.48 12.09
CA THR A 38 -17.13 7.14 11.47
C THR A 38 -17.20 7.21 9.94
N GLY A 39 -17.94 8.17 9.39
CA GLY A 39 -18.06 8.34 7.94
C GLY A 39 -16.77 8.87 7.30
N ASP A 40 -16.08 9.74 8.03
CA ASP A 40 -14.80 10.32 7.61
C ASP A 40 -13.69 9.25 7.62
N PHE A 41 -13.65 8.40 8.64
CA PHE A 41 -12.74 7.25 8.69
C PHE A 41 -12.94 6.32 7.49
N TYR A 42 -14.20 5.97 7.18
CA TYR A 42 -14.50 5.08 6.06
C TYR A 42 -14.03 5.63 4.70
N ALA A 43 -14.25 6.93 4.45
CA ALA A 43 -13.80 7.59 3.23
C ALA A 43 -12.26 7.58 3.09
N ILE A 44 -11.56 7.85 4.20
CA ILE A 44 -10.09 7.80 4.25
C ILE A 44 -9.60 6.37 4.01
N SER A 45 -10.19 5.38 4.67
CA SER A 45 -9.83 3.96 4.48
C SER A 45 -10.03 3.50 3.03
N ILE A 46 -11.11 3.91 2.36
CA ILE A 46 -11.34 3.59 0.95
C ILE A 46 -10.24 4.21 0.06
N ALA A 47 -9.90 5.48 0.26
CA ALA A 47 -8.89 6.13 -0.55
C ALA A 47 -7.52 5.45 -0.41
N ILE A 48 -7.14 5.11 0.83
CA ILE A 48 -5.92 4.34 1.12
C ILE A 48 -5.97 2.96 0.45
N PHE A 49 -7.12 2.26 0.53
CA PHE A 49 -7.29 0.94 -0.07
C PHE A 49 -7.17 0.98 -1.61
N ILE A 50 -7.75 1.99 -2.25
CA ILE A 50 -7.63 2.19 -3.71
C ILE A 50 -6.17 2.42 -4.10
N PHE A 51 -5.46 3.32 -3.39
CA PHE A 51 -4.04 3.53 -3.64
C PHE A 51 -3.23 2.24 -3.46
N TYR A 52 -3.54 1.48 -2.41
CA TYR A 52 -2.89 0.22 -2.13
C TYR A 52 -3.06 -0.80 -3.27
N ILE A 53 -4.24 -0.90 -3.88
CA ILE A 53 -4.47 -1.72 -5.08
C ILE A 53 -3.55 -1.29 -6.22
N PHE A 54 -3.43 0.02 -6.48
CA PHE A 54 -2.54 0.52 -7.53
C PHE A 54 -1.07 0.23 -7.22
N TRP A 55 -0.65 0.40 -5.97
CA TRP A 55 0.71 0.09 -5.54
C TRP A 55 1.02 -1.42 -5.67
N PHE A 56 0.07 -2.28 -5.30
CA PHE A 56 0.18 -3.73 -5.50
C PHE A 56 0.34 -4.08 -6.98
N LEU A 57 -0.53 -3.56 -7.85
CA LEU A 57 -0.43 -3.78 -9.30
C LEU A 57 0.90 -3.28 -9.86
N PHE A 58 1.37 -2.12 -9.39
CA PHE A 58 2.68 -1.60 -9.76
C PHE A 58 3.82 -2.58 -9.42
N LEU A 59 3.83 -3.17 -8.23
CA LEU A 59 4.85 -4.16 -7.85
C LEU A 59 4.81 -5.42 -8.73
N ILE A 60 3.60 -5.90 -9.04
CA ILE A 60 3.41 -7.07 -9.91
C ILE A 60 3.89 -6.78 -11.33
N ILE A 61 3.49 -5.66 -11.93
CA ILE A 61 3.93 -5.23 -13.25
C ILE A 61 5.46 -5.08 -13.28
N GLU A 62 6.04 -4.45 -12.28
CA GLU A 62 7.49 -4.29 -12.20
C GLU A 62 8.20 -5.63 -12.02
N ALA A 63 7.63 -6.58 -11.26
CA ALA A 63 8.19 -7.92 -11.16
C ALA A 63 8.25 -8.63 -12.52
N PHE A 64 7.23 -8.48 -13.38
CA PHE A 64 7.27 -8.99 -14.76
C PHE A 64 8.37 -8.33 -15.59
N ILE A 65 8.57 -7.02 -15.46
CA ILE A 65 9.64 -6.29 -16.16
C ILE A 65 11.02 -6.77 -15.69
N LEU A 66 11.22 -6.91 -14.38
CA LEU A 66 12.48 -7.40 -13.79
C LEU A 66 12.77 -8.85 -14.17
N ASN A 67 11.73 -9.68 -14.34
CA ASN A 67 11.87 -11.03 -14.85
C ASN A 67 12.44 -11.03 -16.28
N LYS A 68 11.91 -10.17 -17.17
CA LYS A 68 12.43 -10.01 -18.54
C LYS A 68 13.89 -9.54 -18.56
N LYS A 69 14.32 -8.78 -17.56
CA LYS A 69 15.70 -8.27 -17.40
C LYS A 69 16.65 -9.24 -16.68
N ASN A 70 16.20 -10.46 -16.35
CA ASN A 70 16.94 -11.44 -15.55
C ASN A 70 17.36 -10.94 -14.14
N GLU A 71 16.73 -9.89 -13.60
CA GLU A 71 17.00 -9.35 -12.27
C GLU A 71 16.20 -10.09 -11.19
N LYS A 72 16.45 -11.41 -11.04
CA LYS A 72 15.68 -12.33 -10.19
C LYS A 72 15.57 -11.87 -8.73
N LYS A 73 16.63 -11.28 -8.17
CA LYS A 73 16.64 -10.79 -6.77
C LYS A 73 15.62 -9.65 -6.56
N LEU A 74 15.61 -8.66 -7.43
CA LEU A 74 14.69 -7.51 -7.34
C LEU A 74 13.25 -7.94 -7.62
N ARG A 75 13.05 -8.85 -8.59
CA ARG A 75 11.74 -9.46 -8.85
C ARG A 75 11.18 -10.12 -7.59
N ASN A 76 11.97 -10.97 -6.94
CA ASN A 76 11.54 -11.69 -5.74
C ASN A 76 11.19 -10.71 -4.61
N ILE A 77 11.97 -9.64 -4.43
CA ILE A 77 11.64 -8.58 -3.46
C ILE A 77 10.27 -7.98 -3.75
N ASN A 78 9.97 -7.61 -5.00
CA ASN A 78 8.65 -7.06 -5.34
C ASN A 78 7.51 -8.03 -5.07
N LEU A 79 7.68 -9.30 -5.41
CA LEU A 79 6.66 -10.32 -5.14
C LEU A 79 6.47 -10.56 -3.65
N ILE A 80 7.56 -10.57 -2.87
CA ILE A 80 7.51 -10.67 -1.41
C ILE A 80 6.76 -9.46 -0.84
N LEU A 81 7.09 -8.24 -1.25
CA LEU A 81 6.39 -7.03 -0.80
C LEU A 81 4.91 -7.06 -1.18
N ALA A 82 4.59 -7.46 -2.41
CA ALA A 82 3.23 -7.55 -2.91
C ALA A 82 2.40 -8.57 -2.11
N PHE A 83 2.99 -9.66 -1.62
CA PHE A 83 2.30 -10.67 -0.82
C PHE A 83 2.33 -10.40 0.69
N PHE A 84 3.39 -9.79 1.20
CA PHE A 84 3.59 -9.54 2.62
C PHE A 84 2.56 -8.54 3.17
N PHE A 85 2.36 -7.41 2.48
CA PHE A 85 1.47 -6.38 2.98
C PHE A 85 -0.02 -6.77 3.01
N PRO A 86 -0.61 -7.46 2.01
CA PRO A 86 -1.99 -7.93 2.11
C PRO A 86 -2.18 -8.93 3.26
N VAL A 87 -1.22 -9.83 3.44
CA VAL A 87 -1.25 -10.80 4.55
C VAL A 87 -1.15 -10.08 5.89
N LEU A 88 -0.26 -9.08 6.00
CA LEU A 88 -0.14 -8.27 7.21
C LEU A 88 -1.46 -7.55 7.53
N PHE A 89 -2.11 -6.92 6.54
CA PHE A 89 -3.41 -6.27 6.72
C PHE A 89 -4.50 -7.27 7.14
N ALA A 90 -4.53 -8.47 6.54
CA ALA A 90 -5.48 -9.51 6.92
C ALA A 90 -5.26 -9.99 8.37
N ILE A 91 -4.00 -10.19 8.79
CA ILE A 91 -3.65 -10.56 10.17
C ILE A 91 -4.08 -9.48 11.15
N ILE A 92 -3.80 -8.21 10.84
CA ILE A 92 -4.22 -7.07 11.67
C ILE A 92 -5.74 -7.00 11.78
N GLY A 93 -6.46 -7.18 10.66
CA GLY A 93 -7.93 -7.21 10.65
C GLY A 93 -8.50 -8.32 11.54
N LEU A 94 -8.00 -9.54 11.37
CA LEU A 94 -8.40 -10.69 12.20
C LEU A 94 -8.11 -10.45 13.69
N TYR A 95 -6.95 -9.86 14.01
CA TYR A 95 -6.60 -9.52 15.39
C TYR A 95 -7.61 -8.55 16.02
N PHE A 96 -8.04 -7.51 15.29
CA PHE A 96 -9.07 -6.58 15.76
C PHE A 96 -10.45 -7.22 15.90
N GLU A 97 -10.78 -8.18 15.04
CA GLU A 97 -12.03 -8.94 15.14
C GLU A 97 -12.06 -9.88 16.36
N ILE A 98 -10.92 -10.47 16.73
CA ILE A 98 -10.83 -11.37 17.89
C ILE A 98 -10.95 -10.63 19.23
N ILE A 99 -10.54 -9.35 19.29
CA ILE A 99 -10.46 -8.57 20.54
C ILE A 99 -11.72 -7.73 20.81
N ASN A 100 -12.55 -7.49 19.80
CA ASN A 100 -13.86 -6.82 19.93
C ASN A 100 -14.97 -7.84 20.20
#